data_AF-A0A2T0Q1E2-F1
#
_entry.id   AF-A0A2T0Q1E2-F1
#
_cell.length_a   1.000
_cell.length_b   1.000
_cell.length_c   1.000
_cell.angle_alpha   90.00
_cell.angle_beta   90.00
_cell.angle_gamma   90.00
#
_symmetry.space_group_name_H-M   'P 1'
#
loop_
_entity.id
_entity.type
_entity.pdbx_description
1 polymer ?
#
loop_
_entity_poly.entity_id
_entity_poly.type
_entity_poly.pdbx_seq_one_letter_code
_entity_poly.pdbx_strand_id
1 'polypeptide(L)'
;MEDITLSERRAIGAKIRKEVLGASHTQSNATPHLFDNVFLEYTEDVCWGNVWNREGLTRATRSMLNLAMLASLGRWHEFEVHTRGAVNNGVTEQEIAEVVLQAGVYAGIPVAAEGLRRAKAVVLDLKAKAAATA
;
A
#
# COMPACT_ATOMS: atom_id res chain seq x y z
N MET A 1 10.13 -16.70 13.54
CA MET A 1 8.67 -16.73 13.36
C MET A 1 8.22 -17.91 14.19
N GLU A 2 7.37 -17.69 15.19
CA GLU A 2 6.65 -18.81 15.80
C GLU A 2 5.98 -19.63 14.69
N ASP A 3 5.91 -20.96 14.89
CA ASP A 3 5.19 -21.87 13.99
C ASP A 3 3.69 -21.63 14.11
N ILE A 4 3.21 -20.53 13.53
CA ILE A 4 1.79 -20.26 13.33
C ILE A 4 1.29 -21.04 12.11
N THR A 5 0.05 -21.50 12.18
CA THR A 5 -0.61 -22.17 11.07
C THR A 5 -0.81 -21.23 9.88
N LEU A 6 -0.99 -21.79 8.68
CA LEU A 6 -1.32 -21.03 7.48
C LEU A 6 -2.59 -20.18 7.66
N SER A 7 -3.59 -20.73 8.36
CA SER A 7 -4.85 -20.03 8.63
C SER A 7 -4.64 -18.82 9.54
N GLU A 8 -3.84 -18.96 10.60
CA GLU A 8 -3.52 -17.85 11.51
C GLU A 8 -2.75 -16.75 10.79
N ARG A 9 -1.76 -17.11 9.97
CA ARG A 9 -0.97 -16.15 9.19
C ARG A 9 -1.83 -15.37 8.20
N ARG A 10 -2.75 -16.05 7.49
CA ARG A 10 -3.72 -15.38 6.61
C ARG A 10 -4.65 -14.45 7.38
N ALA A 11 -5.13 -14.83 8.55
CA ALA A 11 -5.96 -13.96 9.39
C ALA A 11 -5.22 -12.69 9.83
N ILE A 12 -3.95 -12.82 10.23
CA ILE A 12 -3.06 -11.69 10.51
C ILE A 12 -2.92 -10.82 9.25
N GLY A 13 -2.68 -11.46 8.09
CA GLY A 13 -2.55 -10.77 6.82
C GLY A 13 -3.78 -9.96 6.42
N ALA A 14 -4.98 -10.55 6.54
CA ALA A 14 -6.24 -9.88 6.28
C ALA A 14 -6.40 -8.61 7.16
N LYS A 15 -6.04 -8.71 8.44
CA LYS A 15 -6.05 -7.58 9.37
C LYS A 15 -5.08 -6.48 8.94
N ILE A 16 -3.82 -6.81 8.67
CA ILE A 16 -2.81 -5.85 8.23
C ILE A 16 -3.21 -5.19 6.91
N ARG A 17 -3.69 -5.97 5.93
CA ARG A 17 -4.18 -5.45 4.65
C ARG A 17 -5.26 -4.40 4.84
N LYS A 18 -6.24 -4.66 5.73
CA LYS A 18 -7.32 -3.72 6.03
C LYS A 18 -6.82 -2.44 6.70
N GLU A 19 -5.89 -2.56 7.64
CA GLU A 19 -5.30 -1.41 8.33
C GLU A 19 -4.46 -0.54 7.39
N VAL A 20 -3.73 -1.16 6.46
CA VAL A 20 -2.91 -0.43 5.48
C VAL A 20 -3.77 0.14 4.37
N LEU A 21 -4.54 -0.67 3.63
CA LEU A 21 -5.24 -0.20 2.42
C LEU A 21 -6.57 0.52 2.71
N GLY A 22 -7.08 0.39 3.93
CA GLY A 22 -8.36 0.95 4.34
C GLY A 22 -9.56 0.07 3.96
N ALA A 23 -10.59 0.12 4.80
CA ALA A 23 -11.74 -0.79 4.70
C ALA A 23 -12.50 -0.70 3.37
N SER A 24 -12.52 0.46 2.72
CA SER A 24 -13.17 0.66 1.41
C SER A 24 -12.46 -0.08 0.27
N HIS A 25 -11.14 -0.26 0.36
CA HIS A 25 -10.35 -0.97 -0.64
C HIS A 25 -10.28 -2.48 -0.38
N THR A 26 -10.60 -2.90 0.84
CA THR A 26 -10.58 -4.31 1.24
C THR A 26 -11.95 -4.94 1.37
N GLN A 27 -13.02 -4.30 0.86
CA GLN A 27 -14.35 -4.89 0.91
C GLN A 27 -14.38 -6.19 0.11
N SER A 28 -14.84 -7.26 0.77
CA SER A 28 -15.01 -8.55 0.10
C SER A 28 -16.25 -8.52 -0.79
N ASN A 29 -16.13 -9.09 -1.99
CA ASN A 29 -17.27 -9.35 -2.86
C ASN A 29 -18.20 -10.35 -2.17
N ALA A 30 -19.51 -10.10 -2.19
CA ALA A 30 -20.52 -11.02 -1.63
C ALA A 30 -20.51 -12.40 -2.31
N THR A 31 -20.00 -12.49 -3.53
CA THR A 31 -19.74 -13.73 -4.25
C THR A 31 -18.34 -13.66 -4.85
N PRO A 32 -17.31 -14.15 -4.14
CA PRO A 32 -15.94 -14.08 -4.61
C PRO A 32 -15.73 -14.96 -5.84
N HIS A 33 -15.03 -14.45 -6.86
CA HIS A 33 -14.62 -15.26 -8.01
C HIS A 33 -13.33 -16.02 -7.68
N LEU A 34 -13.09 -17.16 -8.35
CA LEU A 34 -11.89 -17.99 -8.14
C LEU A 34 -10.59 -17.17 -8.24
N PHE A 35 -10.47 -16.33 -9.27
CA PHE A 35 -9.27 -15.50 -9.49
C PHE A 35 -9.06 -14.46 -8.39
N ASP A 36 -10.13 -13.94 -7.79
CA ASP A 36 -10.03 -13.02 -6.66
C ASP A 36 -9.52 -13.76 -5.42
N ASN A 37 -10.08 -14.94 -5.15
CA ASN A 37 -9.72 -15.74 -3.97
C ASN A 37 -8.28 -16.25 -4.03
N VAL A 38 -7.83 -16.76 -5.18
CA VAL A 38 -6.45 -17.27 -5.33
C VAL A 38 -5.44 -16.17 -5.04
N PHE A 39 -5.68 -14.96 -5.55
CA PHE A 39 -4.80 -13.83 -5.31
C PHE A 39 -4.89 -13.29 -3.87
N LEU A 40 -6.10 -13.17 -3.33
CA LEU A 40 -6.32 -12.70 -1.97
C LEU A 40 -5.65 -13.62 -0.95
N GLU A 41 -5.91 -14.93 -1.02
CA GLU A 41 -5.33 -15.91 -0.12
C GLU A 41 -3.80 -15.93 -0.17
N TYR A 42 -3.22 -15.78 -1.38
CA TYR A 42 -1.78 -15.73 -1.56
C TYR A 42 -1.17 -14.47 -0.96
N THR A 43 -1.79 -13.30 -1.19
CA THR A 43 -1.26 -12.02 -0.70
C THR A 43 -1.48 -11.84 0.80
N GLU A 44 -2.59 -12.30 1.35
CA GLU A 44 -2.82 -12.34 2.81
C GLU A 44 -1.77 -13.20 3.51
N ASP A 45 -1.36 -14.30 2.89
CA ASP A 45 -0.29 -15.13 3.42
C ASP A 45 1.10 -14.48 3.28
N VAL A 46 1.53 -14.25 2.05
CA VAL A 46 2.93 -13.97 1.72
C VAL A 46 3.28 -12.49 1.91
N CYS A 47 2.39 -11.59 1.50
CA CYS A 47 2.64 -10.16 1.62
C CYS A 47 2.35 -9.71 3.05
N TRP A 48 1.09 -9.86 3.47
CA TRP A 48 0.60 -9.20 4.65
C TRP A 48 0.94 -9.96 5.93
N GLY A 49 0.63 -11.26 5.98
CA GLY A 49 0.85 -12.12 7.14
C GLY A 49 2.32 -12.47 7.40
N ASN A 50 3.15 -12.41 6.34
CA ASN A 50 4.60 -12.61 6.44
C ASN A 50 5.34 -11.27 6.36
N VAL A 51 5.68 -10.77 5.16
CA VAL A 51 6.68 -9.69 5.01
C VAL A 51 6.29 -8.40 5.75
N TRP A 52 5.03 -7.98 5.67
CA TRP A 52 4.54 -6.77 6.35
C TRP A 52 4.37 -6.95 7.86
N ASN A 53 4.25 -8.19 8.33
CA ASN A 53 4.15 -8.53 9.76
C ASN A 53 5.52 -8.67 10.44
N ARG A 54 6.62 -8.74 9.67
CA ARG A 54 7.97 -8.87 10.23
C ARG A 54 8.38 -7.62 11.00
N GLU A 55 9.03 -7.83 12.13
CA GLU A 55 9.79 -6.81 12.84
C GLU A 55 10.98 -6.31 12.01
N GLY A 56 11.54 -5.17 12.42
CA GLY A 56 12.73 -4.55 11.81
C GLY A 56 12.44 -3.31 10.97
N LEU A 57 11.27 -3.20 10.35
CA LEU A 57 10.82 -1.98 9.66
C LEU A 57 9.40 -1.61 10.08
N THR A 58 9.19 -0.32 10.36
CA THR A 58 7.85 0.22 10.62
C THR A 58 6.98 0.16 9.35
N ARG A 59 5.65 0.19 9.51
CA ARG A 59 4.73 0.22 8.37
C ARG A 59 4.90 1.48 7.51
N ALA A 60 5.23 2.61 8.12
CA ALA A 60 5.57 3.84 7.41
C ALA A 60 6.78 3.62 6.48
N THR A 61 7.87 3.07 7.02
CA THR A 61 9.08 2.77 6.22
C THR A 61 8.80 1.76 5.11
N ARG A 62 8.04 0.70 5.39
CA ARG A 62 7.64 -0.28 4.35
C ARG A 62 6.83 0.38 3.24
N SER A 63 5.92 1.29 3.58
CA SER A 63 5.12 2.03 2.60
C SER A 63 5.99 2.91 1.72
N MET A 64 6.93 3.66 2.31
CA MET A 64 7.88 4.49 1.56
C MET A 64 8.72 3.65 0.57
N LEU A 65 9.25 2.52 1.01
CA LEU A 65 9.98 1.60 0.12
C LEU A 65 9.08 1.08 -1.01
N ASN A 66 7.84 0.72 -0.70
CA ASN A 66 6.89 0.23 -1.70
C ASN A 66 6.56 1.31 -2.74
N LEU A 67 6.38 2.57 -2.32
CA LEU A 67 6.16 3.68 -3.24
C LEU A 67 7.34 3.87 -4.20
N ALA A 68 8.58 3.85 -3.68
CA ALA A 68 9.77 3.96 -4.52
C ALA A 68 9.84 2.81 -5.55
N MET A 69 9.61 1.57 -5.12
CA MET A 69 9.64 0.40 -6.01
C MET A 69 8.52 0.44 -7.06
N LEU A 70 7.29 0.72 -6.66
CA LEU A 70 6.13 0.73 -7.57
C LEU A 70 6.24 1.87 -8.60
N ALA A 71 6.71 3.05 -8.19
CA ALA A 71 6.99 4.14 -9.10
C ALA A 71 8.08 3.76 -10.11
N SER A 72 9.20 3.21 -9.62
CA SER A 72 10.33 2.81 -10.47
C SER A 72 9.98 1.71 -11.47
N LEU A 73 9.02 0.83 -11.13
CA LEU A 73 8.52 -0.23 -12.01
C LEU A 73 7.35 0.21 -12.91
N GLY A 74 6.91 1.47 -12.83
CA GLY A 74 5.75 1.97 -13.58
C GLY A 74 4.43 1.28 -13.23
N ARG A 75 4.30 0.73 -12.02
CA ARG A 75 3.09 0.03 -11.54
C ARG A 75 2.10 1.03 -10.93
N TRP A 76 1.60 1.92 -11.77
CA TRP A 76 0.89 3.13 -11.32
C TRP A 76 -0.43 2.89 -10.60
N HIS A 77 -1.18 1.85 -10.97
CA HIS A 77 -2.40 1.50 -10.24
C HIS A 77 -2.07 1.14 -8.78
N GLU A 78 -1.12 0.23 -8.60
CA GLU A 78 -0.64 -0.17 -7.28
C GLU A 78 0.03 0.98 -6.53
N PHE A 79 0.76 1.86 -7.23
CA PHE A 79 1.34 3.06 -6.64
C PHE A 79 0.26 3.95 -6.00
N GLU A 80 -0.87 4.16 -6.66
CA GLU A 80 -1.98 4.95 -6.11
C GLU A 80 -2.67 4.26 -4.93
N VAL A 81 -2.84 2.95 -4.99
CA VAL A 81 -3.34 2.12 -3.88
C VAL A 81 -2.43 2.25 -2.66
N HIS A 82 -1.12 2.08 -2.86
CA HIS A 82 -0.13 2.17 -1.79
C HIS A 82 0.17 3.60 -1.33
N THR A 83 -0.14 4.64 -2.13
CA THR A 83 -0.08 6.03 -1.66
C THR A 83 -1.13 6.26 -0.58
N ARG A 84 -2.34 5.74 -0.78
CA ARG A 84 -3.39 5.71 0.24
C ARG A 84 -2.93 4.98 1.50
N GLY A 85 -2.31 3.81 1.32
CA GLY A 85 -1.79 3.04 2.43
C GLY A 85 -0.63 3.70 3.17
N ALA A 86 0.22 4.45 2.48
CA ALA A 86 1.27 5.24 3.10
C ALA A 86 0.69 6.30 4.04
N VAL A 87 -0.33 7.05 3.59
CA VAL A 87 -1.02 8.04 4.43
C VAL A 87 -1.67 7.38 5.66
N ASN A 88 -2.34 6.23 5.49
CA ASN A 88 -2.93 5.49 6.62
C ASN A 88 -1.87 5.01 7.64
N ASN A 89 -0.66 4.72 7.16
CA ASN A 89 0.48 4.35 8.01
C ASN A 89 1.23 5.56 8.61
N GLY A 90 0.73 6.78 8.41
CA GLY A 90 1.29 8.00 8.98
C GLY A 90 2.40 8.65 8.15
N VAL A 91 2.64 8.21 6.91
CA VAL A 91 3.59 8.87 6.02
C VAL A 91 2.98 10.20 5.56
N THR A 92 3.71 11.28 5.75
CA THR A 92 3.28 12.64 5.40
C THR A 92 3.33 12.88 3.89
N GLU A 93 2.55 13.86 3.42
CA GLU A 93 2.59 14.31 2.01
C GLU A 93 4.01 14.73 1.59
N GLN A 94 4.77 15.35 2.51
CA GLN A 94 6.15 15.75 2.27
C GLN A 94 7.07 14.53 2.11
N GLU A 95 6.98 13.54 2.99
CA GLU A 95 7.78 12.31 2.88
C GLU A 95 7.47 11.53 1.59
N ILE A 96 6.19 11.47 1.19
CA ILE A 96 5.80 10.84 -0.08
C ILE A 96 6.46 11.57 -1.27
N ALA A 97 6.43 12.90 -1.27
CA ALA A 97 7.06 13.69 -2.33
C ALA A 97 8.58 13.44 -2.41
N GLU A 98 9.28 13.42 -1.26
CA GLU A 98 10.73 13.16 -1.19
C GLU A 98 11.09 11.75 -1.67
N VAL A 99 10.31 10.73 -1.30
CA VAL A 99 10.51 9.34 -1.77
C VAL A 99 10.38 9.24 -3.29
N VAL A 100 9.37 9.89 -3.87
CA VAL A 100 9.13 9.89 -5.32
C VAL A 100 10.21 10.67 -6.06
N LEU A 101 10.65 11.81 -5.51
CA LEU A 101 11.75 12.61 -6.06
C LEU A 101 13.06 11.80 -6.07
N GLN A 102 13.38 11.13 -4.96
CA GLN A 102 14.53 10.24 -4.84
C GLN A 102 14.46 9.11 -5.87
N ALA A 103 13.31 8.48 -6.06
CA ALA A 103 13.12 7.46 -7.08
C ALA A 103 13.42 8.01 -8.49
N GLY A 104 13.06 9.25 -8.78
CA GLY A 104 13.36 9.90 -10.07
C GLY A 104 14.86 10.04 -10.38
N VAL A 105 15.72 10.19 -9.36
CA VAL A 105 17.18 10.29 -9.57
C VAL A 105 17.74 8.97 -10.11
N TYR A 106 17.22 7.83 -9.66
CA TYR A 106 17.74 6.50 -10.01
C TYR A 106 16.95 5.80 -11.11
N ALA A 107 15.64 6.06 -11.20
CA ALA A 107 14.73 5.44 -12.17
C ALA A 107 14.31 6.38 -13.31
N GLY A 108 14.77 7.63 -13.30
CA GLY A 108 14.56 8.63 -14.34
C GLY A 108 13.53 9.70 -13.98
N ILE A 109 13.78 10.94 -14.42
CA ILE A 109 12.91 12.11 -14.15
C ILE A 109 11.44 11.88 -14.54
N PRO A 110 11.09 11.17 -15.63
CA PRO A 110 9.69 10.86 -15.92
C PRO A 110 8.96 10.07 -14.81
N VAL A 111 9.67 9.21 -14.06
CA VAL A 111 9.10 8.49 -12.90
C VAL A 111 8.68 9.47 -11.81
N ALA A 112 9.54 10.44 -11.48
CA ALA A 112 9.20 11.46 -10.49
C ALA A 112 8.04 12.35 -10.96
N ALA A 113 8.05 12.80 -12.22
CA ALA A 113 6.99 13.64 -12.77
C ALA A 113 5.62 12.94 -12.69
N GLU A 114 5.54 11.68 -13.11
CA GLU A 114 4.30 10.90 -13.07
C GLU A 114 3.90 10.53 -11.63
N GLY A 115 4.87 10.10 -10.81
CA GLY A 115 4.64 9.74 -9.42
C GLY A 115 4.10 10.90 -8.59
N LEU A 116 4.68 12.10 -8.71
CA LEU A 116 4.22 13.29 -7.98
C LEU A 116 2.80 13.69 -8.39
N ARG A 117 2.50 13.62 -9.70
CA ARG A 117 1.16 13.91 -10.23
C ARG A 117 0.11 12.95 -9.67
N ARG A 118 0.40 11.65 -9.63
CA ARG A 118 -0.52 10.62 -9.10
C ARG A 118 -0.65 10.70 -7.59
N ALA A 119 0.45 10.87 -6.86
CA ALA A 119 0.44 11.01 -5.42
C ALA A 119 -0.40 12.23 -4.99
N LYS A 120 -0.21 13.38 -5.65
CA LYS A 120 -1.03 14.58 -5.43
C LYS A 120 -2.52 14.29 -5.61
N ALA A 121 -2.91 13.62 -6.69
CA ALA A 121 -4.31 13.29 -6.95
C ALA A 121 -4.92 12.44 -5.82
N VAL A 122 -4.19 11.43 -5.35
CA VAL A 122 -4.61 10.57 -4.23
C VAL A 122 -4.74 11.35 -2.92
N VAL A 123 -3.74 12.18 -2.59
CA VAL A 123 -3.75 12.98 -1.35
C VAL A 123 -4.90 13.98 -1.33
N LEU A 124 -5.20 14.63 -2.46
CA LEU A 124 -6.33 15.56 -2.57
C LEU A 124 -7.68 14.84 -2.42
N ASP A 125 -7.85 13.67 -3.03
CA ASP A 125 -9.05 12.83 -2.86
C ASP A 125 -9.25 12.45 -1.39
N LEU A 126 -8.19 12.06 -0.69
CA LEU A 126 -8.25 11.75 0.75
C LEU A 126 -8.66 12.96 1.59
N LYS A 127 -8.07 14.13 1.34
CA LYS A 127 -8.43 15.38 2.05
C LYS A 127 -9.88 15.78 1.80
N ALA A 128 -10.36 15.66 0.56
CA ALA A 128 -11.75 15.96 0.22
C ALA A 128 -12.73 15.03 0.94
N LYS A 129 -12.43 13.73 1.01
CA LYS A 129 -13.25 12.74 1.74
C LYS A 129 -13.26 13.02 3.25
N ALA A 130 -12.12 13.36 3.84
CA ALA A 130 -12.03 13.70 5.26
C ALA A 130 -12.87 14.94 5.61
N ALA A 131 -12.85 15.96 4.75
CA ALA A 131 -13.65 17.18 4.93
C ALA A 131 -15.16 16.94 4.78
N ALA A 132 -15.58 15.95 3.97
CA ALA A 132 -16.99 15.60 3.81
C ALA A 132 -17.56 14.77 4.98
N THR A 133 -16.70 14.22 5.83
CA THR A 133 -17.06 13.41 7.02
C THR A 133 -16.95 14.16 8.34
N ALA A 134 -16.47 15.41 8.31
CA ALA A 134 -16.31 16.30 9.45
C ALA A 134 -17.50 17.25 9.56
#